data_AF-J9AIX7-F1
#
_entry.id   AF-J9AIX7-F1
#
_cell.length_a   1.000
_cell.length_b   1.000
_cell.length_c   1.000
_cell.angle_alpha   90.00
_cell.angle_beta   90.00
_cell.angle_gamma   90.00
#
_symmetry.space_group_name_H-M   'P 1'
#
loop_
_entity.id
_entity.type
_entity.pdbx_description
1 polymer ?
#
loop_
_entity_poly.entity_id
_entity_poly.type
_entity_poly.pdbx_seq_one_letter_code
_entity_poly.pdbx_strand_id
1 'polypeptide(L)'
;NMSLSFVDDHFQFAEMNIRYTGNMDETMAMVRRAVRMGYDCIAINTDIGQMIRECVSLGDEPPQKKKRKVVKSGMLYRIQLALIVLNWIPVCLKQMESVSGFLGVRLTATVSNSTEVHLLMHHPQLKKYDLIAVRPSDDQILQTLSKKGDFVDIITYEQASTSVGWLNKSKVAFQDF
;
A
#
# COMPACT_ATOMS: atom_id res chain seq x y z
N ASN A 1 3.23 -18.25 47.98
CA ASN A 1 2.32 -17.58 47.03
C ASN A 1 3.01 -17.41 45.69
N MET A 2 2.79 -18.36 44.78
CA MET A 2 3.08 -18.18 43.36
C MET A 2 2.01 -17.23 42.80
N SER A 3 2.41 -16.01 42.46
CA SER A 3 1.60 -15.17 41.58
C SER A 3 1.76 -15.72 40.16
N LEU A 4 0.75 -16.44 39.67
CA LEU A 4 0.56 -16.59 38.23
C LEU A 4 0.47 -15.18 37.66
N SER A 5 1.57 -14.67 37.10
CA SER A 5 1.47 -13.65 36.08
C SER A 5 0.72 -14.30 34.93
N PHE A 6 -0.60 -14.11 34.90
CA PHE A 6 -1.34 -14.21 33.65
C PHE A 6 -0.59 -13.28 32.70
N VAL A 7 0.21 -13.89 31.80
CA VAL A 7 0.56 -13.22 30.56
C VAL A 7 -0.80 -12.87 30.00
N ASP A 8 -1.10 -11.59 29.98
CA ASP A 8 -2.32 -11.09 29.41
C ASP A 8 -2.19 -11.42 27.92
N ASP A 9 -2.67 -12.61 27.53
CA ASP A 9 -2.73 -13.10 26.16
C ASP A 9 -3.79 -12.27 25.43
N HIS A 10 -3.55 -10.96 25.35
CA HIS A 10 -4.24 -10.06 24.45
C HIS A 10 -3.76 -10.43 23.06
N PHE A 11 -4.51 -11.30 22.41
CA PHE A 11 -4.31 -11.61 21.00
C PHE A 11 -4.37 -10.30 20.21
N GLN A 12 -3.24 -9.93 19.61
CA GLN A 12 -3.16 -8.79 18.70
C GLN A 12 -3.64 -9.25 17.32
N PHE A 13 -4.83 -8.80 16.94
CA PHE A 13 -5.45 -9.14 15.66
C PHE A 13 -5.38 -7.93 14.73
N ALA A 14 -4.74 -8.13 13.58
CA ALA A 14 -4.52 -7.06 12.60
C ALA A 14 -5.32 -7.27 11.30
N GLU A 15 -6.09 -6.26 10.92
CA GLU A 15 -6.72 -6.15 9.60
C GLU A 15 -6.00 -5.05 8.83
N MET A 16 -5.14 -5.42 7.88
CA MET A 16 -4.21 -4.49 7.24
C MET A 16 -4.62 -4.08 5.81
N ASN A 17 -5.82 -4.43 5.35
CA ASN A 17 -6.21 -4.26 3.96
C ASN A 17 -7.67 -3.82 3.75
N ILE A 18 -8.26 -3.06 4.68
CA ILE A 18 -9.56 -2.40 4.41
C ILE A 18 -9.36 -1.36 3.32
N ARG A 19 -9.79 -1.66 2.10
CA ARG A 19 -9.57 -0.80 0.93
C ARG A 19 -10.56 0.38 0.93
N TYR A 20 -10.03 1.60 0.83
CA TYR A 20 -10.83 2.79 0.51
C TYR A 20 -11.15 2.83 -0.99
N THR A 21 -12.43 2.86 -1.33
CA THR A 21 -12.95 2.84 -2.71
C THR A 21 -13.58 4.16 -3.16
N GLY A 22 -13.46 5.22 -2.35
CA GLY A 22 -14.12 6.51 -2.60
C GLY A 22 -15.44 6.69 -1.85
N ASN A 23 -15.96 5.64 -1.22
CA ASN A 23 -17.12 5.71 -0.32
C ASN A 23 -16.67 5.61 1.14
N MET A 24 -16.83 6.71 1.89
CA MET A 24 -16.44 6.80 3.29
C MET A 24 -17.36 5.98 4.20
N ASP A 25 -18.68 6.01 3.97
CA ASP A 25 -19.64 5.32 4.83
C ASP A 25 -19.44 3.81 4.78
N GLU A 26 -19.15 3.27 3.59
CA GLU A 26 -18.79 1.86 3.41
C GLU A 26 -17.48 1.52 4.14
N THR A 27 -16.46 2.35 3.98
CA THR A 27 -15.15 2.14 4.64
C THR A 27 -15.32 2.15 6.16
N MET A 28 -16.10 3.07 6.69
CA MET A 28 -16.42 3.16 8.12
C MET A 28 -17.24 1.98 8.62
N ALA A 29 -18.16 1.44 7.81
CA ALA A 29 -18.89 0.23 8.16
C ALA A 29 -17.96 -0.97 8.28
N MET A 30 -16.94 -1.07 7.41
CA MET A 30 -15.91 -2.10 7.46
C MET A 30 -15.02 -1.95 8.70
N VAL A 31 -14.55 -0.73 9.01
CA VAL A 31 -13.76 -0.45 10.22
C VAL A 31 -14.56 -0.83 11.47
N ARG A 32 -15.82 -0.39 11.60
CA ARG A 32 -16.69 -0.74 12.73
C ARG A 32 -16.90 -2.26 12.84
N ARG A 33 -16.99 -2.96 11.71
CA ARG A 33 -17.10 -4.43 11.71
C ARG A 33 -15.81 -5.08 12.20
N ALA A 34 -14.63 -4.64 11.76
CA ALA A 34 -13.34 -5.13 12.25
C ALA A 34 -13.21 -4.97 13.77
N VAL A 35 -13.56 -3.79 14.31
CA VAL A 35 -13.57 -3.57 15.76
C VAL A 35 -14.49 -4.55 16.49
N ARG A 36 -15.72 -4.76 15.99
CA ARG A 36 -16.66 -5.72 16.58
C ARG A 36 -16.17 -7.17 16.52
N MET A 37 -15.32 -7.49 15.56
CA MET A 37 -14.67 -8.81 15.44
C MET A 37 -13.45 -8.98 16.36
N GLY A 38 -13.05 -7.92 17.09
CA GLY A 38 -11.92 -7.97 18.02
C GLY A 38 -10.58 -7.59 17.40
N TYR A 39 -10.56 -6.97 16.21
CA TYR A 39 -9.32 -6.41 15.66
C TYR A 39 -8.90 -5.17 16.45
N ASP A 40 -7.68 -5.20 16.97
CA ASP A 40 -7.04 -4.11 17.70
C ASP A 40 -6.00 -3.37 16.85
N CYS A 41 -5.63 -3.90 15.70
CA CYS A 41 -4.82 -3.20 14.71
C CYS A 41 -5.57 -3.14 13.38
N ILE A 42 -5.83 -1.94 12.86
CA ILE A 42 -6.54 -1.75 11.60
C ILE A 42 -5.73 -0.81 10.72
N ALA A 43 -5.50 -1.19 9.46
CA ALA A 43 -4.92 -0.31 8.46
C ALA A 43 -5.87 -0.11 7.28
N ILE A 44 -6.16 1.15 6.96
CA ILE A 44 -6.97 1.51 5.79
C ILE A 44 -6.04 1.62 4.59
N ASN A 45 -6.26 0.77 3.59
CA ASN A 45 -5.46 0.71 2.38
C ASN A 45 -5.99 1.66 1.31
N THR A 46 -5.12 2.51 0.78
CA THR A 46 -5.34 3.14 -0.52
C THR A 46 -4.53 2.43 -1.60
N ASP A 47 -5.23 1.78 -2.51
CA ASP A 47 -4.61 1.09 -3.64
C ASP A 47 -4.56 2.00 -4.87
N ILE A 48 -3.36 2.43 -5.24
CA ILE A 48 -3.13 3.25 -6.42
C ILE A 48 -2.87 2.40 -7.67
N GLY A 49 -2.75 1.07 -7.59
CA GLY A 49 -2.41 0.25 -8.76
C GLY A 49 -1.15 0.75 -9.48
N GLN A 50 -1.12 0.70 -10.82
CA GLN A 50 0.05 1.12 -11.59
C GLN A 50 0.41 2.59 -11.38
N MET A 51 1.69 2.83 -11.07
CA MET A 51 2.29 4.14 -10.83
C MET A 51 2.31 5.02 -12.08
N ILE A 52 2.69 4.43 -13.22
CA ILE A 52 2.70 5.09 -14.53
C ILE A 52 1.66 4.39 -15.39
N ARG A 53 0.60 5.13 -15.78
CA ARG A 53 -0.19 4.72 -16.94
C ARG A 53 0.50 5.27 -18.17
N GLU A 54 0.96 4.39 -19.05
CA GLU A 54 1.26 4.80 -20.41
C GLU A 54 -0.01 5.43 -20.99
N CYS A 55 0.08 6.71 -21.37
CA CYS A 55 -0.90 7.24 -22.30
C CYS A 55 -0.78 6.37 -23.55
N VAL A 56 -1.77 5.53 -23.79
CA VAL A 56 -1.96 4.89 -25.09
C VAL A 56 -2.15 6.04 -26.07
N SER A 57 -1.06 6.43 -26.72
CA SER A 57 -1.09 7.42 -27.79
C SER A 57 -1.64 6.68 -29.00
N LEU A 58 -2.96 6.66 -29.13
CA LEU A 58 -3.61 6.34 -30.39
C LEU A 58 -3.22 7.45 -31.38
N GLY A 59 -2.40 7.10 -32.37
CA GLY A 59 -2.16 7.97 -33.52
C GLY A 59 -0.71 7.98 -33.98
N ASP A 60 -0.46 7.30 -35.10
CA ASP A 60 0.68 7.47 -35.99
C ASP A 60 0.86 8.96 -36.39
N GLU A 61 1.87 9.64 -35.83
CA GLU A 61 2.49 10.78 -36.51
C GLU A 61 4.00 10.85 -36.15
N PRO A 62 4.87 11.20 -37.12
CA PRO A 62 6.32 11.18 -36.93
C PRO A 62 6.78 12.31 -35.98
N PRO A 63 7.97 12.16 -35.35
CA PRO A 63 8.31 12.90 -34.14
C PRO A 63 8.58 14.38 -34.45
N GLN A 64 7.63 15.25 -34.12
CA GLN A 64 7.88 16.69 -34.09
C GLN A 64 8.68 17.08 -32.85
N LYS A 65 9.67 17.94 -33.07
CA LYS A 65 10.76 18.33 -32.15
C LYS A 65 10.29 18.60 -30.72
N LYS A 66 10.92 17.88 -29.77
CA LYS A 66 10.66 17.84 -28.32
C LYS A 66 10.56 19.24 -27.69
N LYS A 67 9.34 19.70 -27.39
CA LYS A 67 9.08 20.48 -26.16
C LYS A 67 8.92 19.48 -25.02
N ARG A 68 9.70 19.63 -23.93
CA ARG A 68 9.61 18.82 -22.72
C ARG A 68 8.16 18.86 -22.19
N LYS A 69 7.33 17.89 -22.56
CA LYS A 69 6.05 17.63 -21.88
C LYS A 69 6.40 17.08 -20.51
N VAL A 70 6.14 17.89 -19.50
CA VAL A 70 6.31 17.57 -18.10
C VAL A 70 5.34 16.45 -17.75
N VAL A 71 5.84 15.21 -17.73
CA VAL A 71 5.15 14.02 -17.20
C VAL A 71 5.16 14.12 -15.65
N LYS A 72 4.46 15.10 -15.07
CA LYS A 72 4.41 15.26 -13.58
C LYS A 72 3.03 15.12 -12.93
N SER A 73 1.93 14.95 -13.66
CA SER A 73 0.61 15.07 -13.01
C SER A 73 0.04 13.79 -12.39
N GLY A 74 0.01 12.65 -13.09
CA GLY A 74 -0.86 11.53 -12.67
C GLY A 74 -0.54 10.91 -11.31
N MET A 75 0.75 10.74 -10.99
CA MET A 75 1.22 10.11 -9.74
C MET A 75 0.93 10.97 -8.51
N LEU A 76 1.19 12.29 -8.61
CA LEU A 76 1.04 13.22 -7.50
C LEU A 76 -0.42 13.29 -7.04
N TYR A 77 -1.37 13.36 -7.98
CA TYR A 77 -2.81 13.45 -7.66
C TYR A 77 -3.35 12.20 -6.95
N ARG A 78 -2.86 11.00 -7.28
CA ARG A 78 -3.39 9.76 -6.69
C ARG A 78 -2.88 9.51 -5.28
N ILE A 79 -1.62 9.85 -4.99
CA ILE A 79 -1.08 9.81 -3.63
C ILE A 79 -1.69 10.95 -2.78
N GLN A 80 -1.98 12.11 -3.39
CA GLN A 80 -2.70 13.21 -2.73
C GLN A 80 -4.16 12.83 -2.34
N LEU A 81 -4.87 12.07 -3.16
CA LEU A 81 -6.26 11.64 -2.88
C LEU A 81 -6.33 10.68 -1.68
N ALA A 82 -5.37 9.77 -1.61
CA ALA A 82 -5.18 8.84 -0.50
C ALA A 82 -4.85 9.55 0.83
N LEU A 83 -4.14 10.67 0.74
CA LEU A 83 -3.84 11.57 1.85
C LEU A 83 -5.07 12.23 2.47
N ILE A 84 -6.17 12.36 1.73
CA ILE A 84 -7.43 12.86 2.29
C ILE A 84 -7.92 11.88 3.35
N VAL A 85 -7.83 10.56 3.13
CA VAL A 85 -8.24 9.52 4.09
C VAL A 85 -7.51 9.68 5.44
N LEU A 86 -6.24 10.10 5.42
CA LEU A 86 -5.43 10.34 6.63
C LEU A 86 -6.07 11.36 7.58
N ASN A 87 -6.68 12.41 7.02
CA ASN A 87 -7.28 13.46 7.83
C ASN A 87 -8.53 12.98 8.60
N TRP A 88 -9.06 11.80 8.28
CA TRP A 88 -10.27 11.24 8.90
C TRP A 88 -9.95 10.15 9.92
N ILE A 89 -8.70 9.71 10.04
CA ILE A 89 -8.23 8.80 11.10
C ILE A 89 -8.69 9.28 12.49
N PRO A 90 -8.57 10.57 12.86
CA PRO A 90 -9.04 11.03 14.17
C PRO A 90 -10.56 10.94 14.35
N VAL A 91 -11.33 11.06 13.26
CA VAL A 91 -12.80 10.88 13.29
C VAL A 91 -13.14 9.40 13.48
N CYS A 92 -12.39 8.52 12.80
CA CYS A 92 -12.53 7.07 12.95
C CYS A 92 -12.24 6.64 14.39
N LEU A 93 -11.10 7.09 14.95
CA LEU A 93 -10.69 6.80 16.33
C LEU A 93 -11.69 7.30 17.37
N LYS A 94 -12.24 8.51 17.19
CA LYS A 94 -13.26 9.05 18.12
C LYS A 94 -14.56 8.25 18.16
N GLN A 95 -14.92 7.58 17.06
CA GLN A 95 -16.08 6.67 17.02
C GLN A 95 -15.76 5.27 17.53
N MET A 96 -14.48 4.96 17.71
CA MET A 96 -13.96 3.72 18.27
C MET A 96 -13.66 3.96 19.76
N GLU A 97 -14.69 4.27 20.56
CA GLU A 97 -14.56 4.54 22.02
C GLU A 97 -13.96 3.36 22.82
N SER A 98 -13.71 2.19 22.20
CA SER A 98 -13.27 0.95 22.83
C SER A 98 -11.93 0.39 22.34
N VAL A 99 -11.22 1.04 21.42
CA VAL A 99 -10.05 0.45 20.78
C VAL A 99 -8.79 1.06 21.37
N SER A 100 -8.18 0.37 22.34
CA SER A 100 -6.80 0.59 22.82
C SER A 100 -5.73 0.28 21.75
N GLY A 101 -6.13 0.29 20.48
CA GLY A 101 -5.45 -0.33 19.36
C GLY A 101 -5.01 0.66 18.28
N PHE A 102 -4.20 0.19 17.34
CA PHE A 102 -3.59 1.01 16.30
C PHE A 102 -4.53 1.18 15.10
N LEU A 103 -4.76 2.44 14.68
CA LEU A 103 -5.35 2.75 13.38
C LEU A 103 -4.28 3.40 12.50
N GLY A 104 -3.89 2.70 11.44
CA GLY A 104 -2.91 3.20 10.48
C GLY A 104 -3.46 3.30 9.07
N VAL A 105 -2.59 3.76 8.19
CA VAL A 105 -2.85 3.85 6.75
C VAL A 105 -1.79 3.15 5.95
N ARG A 106 -2.28 2.44 4.94
CA ARG A 106 -1.47 1.69 4.01
C ARG A 106 -1.58 2.28 2.63
N LEU A 107 -0.45 2.43 1.95
CA LEU A 107 -0.42 2.65 0.50
C LEU A 107 -0.15 1.32 -0.18
N THR A 108 -0.90 0.96 -1.23
CA THR A 108 -0.54 -0.15 -2.11
C THR A 108 -0.30 0.36 -3.52
N ALA A 109 0.87 0.07 -4.09
CA ALA A 109 1.23 0.46 -5.46
C ALA A 109 1.67 -0.75 -6.28
N THR A 110 1.32 -0.78 -7.57
CA THR A 110 1.88 -1.72 -8.54
C THR A 110 3.05 -1.06 -9.24
N VAL A 111 4.18 -1.76 -9.24
CA VAL A 111 5.43 -1.31 -9.85
C VAL A 111 5.85 -2.26 -10.96
N SER A 112 6.14 -1.68 -12.12
CA SER A 112 6.44 -2.43 -13.35
C SER A 112 7.87 -2.26 -13.85
N ASN A 113 8.60 -1.26 -13.35
CA ASN A 113 9.98 -0.97 -13.76
C ASN A 113 10.79 -0.33 -12.63
N SER A 114 12.11 -0.33 -12.75
CA SER A 114 13.03 0.23 -11.75
C SER A 114 12.88 1.74 -11.58
N THR A 115 12.43 2.45 -12.62
CA THR A 115 12.12 3.89 -12.56
C THR A 115 10.97 4.15 -11.60
N GLU A 116 9.91 3.35 -11.63
CA GLU A 116 8.78 3.47 -10.71
C GLU A 116 9.18 3.20 -9.26
N VAL A 117 10.06 2.22 -9.02
CA VAL A 117 10.63 1.97 -7.69
C VAL A 117 11.36 3.22 -7.18
N HIS A 118 12.21 3.82 -8.01
CA HIS A 118 12.94 5.03 -7.66
C HIS A 118 12.01 6.23 -7.41
N LEU A 119 11.00 6.42 -8.26
CA LEU A 119 10.01 7.50 -8.09
C LEU A 119 9.19 7.33 -6.81
N LEU A 120 8.79 6.10 -6.49
CA LEU A 120 8.06 5.78 -5.26
C LEU A 120 8.93 6.06 -4.03
N MET A 121 10.16 5.54 -4.01
CA MET A 121 11.13 5.69 -2.93
C MET A 121 11.38 7.15 -2.54
N HIS A 122 11.45 8.05 -3.53
CA HIS A 122 11.71 9.47 -3.31
C HIS A 122 10.44 10.34 -3.28
N HIS A 123 9.25 9.72 -3.27
CA HIS A 123 8.02 10.49 -3.26
C HIS A 123 7.85 11.22 -1.91
N PRO A 124 7.66 12.55 -1.89
CA PRO A 124 7.66 13.34 -0.65
C PRO A 124 6.51 12.98 0.30
N GLN A 125 5.43 12.41 -0.23
CA GLN A 125 4.26 12.01 0.54
C GLN A 125 4.32 10.57 1.05
N LEU A 126 5.31 9.77 0.63
CA LEU A 126 5.42 8.38 1.05
C LEU A 126 5.54 8.25 2.57
N LYS A 127 6.29 9.16 3.20
CA LYS A 127 6.49 9.25 4.65
C LYS A 127 5.24 9.54 5.47
N LYS A 128 4.11 9.81 4.82
CA LYS A 128 2.83 10.11 5.49
C LYS A 128 1.97 8.86 5.67
N TYR A 129 2.37 7.73 5.09
CA TYR A 129 1.73 6.44 5.33
C TYR A 129 2.49 5.70 6.41
N ASP A 130 1.76 4.93 7.21
CA ASP A 130 2.33 4.06 8.24
C ASP A 130 2.87 2.76 7.63
N LEU A 131 2.26 2.30 6.53
CA LEU A 131 2.62 1.08 5.83
C LEU A 131 2.69 1.29 4.31
N ILE A 132 3.74 0.78 3.69
CA ILE A 132 3.95 0.77 2.25
C ILE A 132 3.92 -0.66 1.75
N ALA A 133 2.93 -0.96 0.91
CA ALA A 133 2.82 -2.22 0.21
C ALA A 133 3.08 -2.05 -1.29
N VAL A 134 3.78 -3.02 -1.87
CA VAL A 134 4.14 -3.00 -3.28
C VAL A 134 3.77 -4.31 -3.96
N ARG A 135 3.20 -4.19 -5.16
CA ARG A 135 2.89 -5.28 -6.08
C ARG A 135 3.88 -5.29 -7.23
N PRO A 136 4.93 -6.14 -7.17
CA PRO A 136 5.85 -6.28 -8.29
C PRO A 136 5.16 -6.99 -9.46
N SER A 137 5.32 -6.42 -10.66
CA SER A 137 4.82 -7.00 -11.92
C SER A 137 5.46 -8.35 -12.25
N ASP A 138 6.74 -8.50 -11.93
CA ASP A 138 7.58 -9.61 -12.36
C ASP A 138 8.78 -9.83 -11.43
N ASP A 139 9.56 -10.87 -11.74
CA ASP A 139 10.74 -11.27 -10.98
C ASP A 139 11.86 -10.20 -10.98
N GLN A 140 12.02 -9.43 -12.06
CA GLN A 140 13.08 -8.42 -12.15
C GLN A 140 12.81 -7.28 -11.18
N ILE A 141 11.55 -6.89 -11.02
CA ILE A 141 11.16 -5.87 -10.05
C ILE A 141 11.21 -6.40 -8.64
N LEU A 142 10.82 -7.64 -8.39
CA LEU A 142 11.00 -8.26 -7.09
C LEU A 142 12.48 -8.28 -6.65
N GLN A 143 13.40 -8.60 -7.58
CA GLN A 143 14.86 -8.50 -7.36
C GLN A 143 15.37 -7.07 -7.19
N THR A 144 14.70 -6.08 -7.79
CA THR A 144 15.03 -4.67 -7.58
C THR A 144 14.60 -4.21 -6.19
N LEU A 145 13.42 -4.63 -5.75
CA LEU A 145 12.89 -4.36 -4.42
C LEU A 145 13.71 -5.05 -3.33
N SER A 146 14.24 -6.26 -3.55
CA SER A 146 15.12 -6.90 -2.56
C SER A 146 16.42 -6.11 -2.30
N LYS A 147 16.90 -5.35 -3.29
CA LYS A 147 18.16 -4.58 -3.21
C LYS A 147 17.98 -3.12 -2.81
N LYS A 148 16.81 -2.53 -3.08
CA LYS A 148 16.55 -1.08 -2.94
C LYS A 148 15.23 -0.76 -2.22
N GLY A 149 14.53 -1.78 -1.74
CA GLY A 149 13.16 -1.70 -1.24
C GLY A 149 13.07 -1.54 0.27
N ASP A 150 14.07 -0.99 0.94
CA ASP A 150 14.05 -0.74 2.40
C ASP A 150 12.87 0.13 2.87
N PHE A 151 12.23 0.84 1.94
CA PHE A 151 11.04 1.64 2.19
C PHE A 151 9.72 0.85 2.09
N VAL A 152 9.77 -0.44 1.73
CA VAL A 152 8.61 -1.30 1.50
C VAL A 152 8.44 -2.24 2.69
N ASP A 153 7.27 -2.18 3.31
CA ASP A 153 6.93 -3.03 4.45
C ASP A 153 6.31 -4.36 4.00
N ILE A 154 5.55 -4.35 2.89
CA ILE A 154 4.76 -5.51 2.45
C ILE A 154 4.92 -5.73 0.94
N ILE A 155 5.36 -6.93 0.56
CA ILE A 155 5.21 -7.41 -0.82
C ILE A 155 3.86 -8.11 -0.94
N THR A 156 3.05 -7.68 -1.90
CA THR A 156 1.72 -8.27 -2.17
C THR A 156 1.54 -8.54 -3.65
N TYR A 157 0.43 -9.17 -4.02
CA TYR A 157 0.06 -9.47 -5.40
C TYR A 157 -1.43 -9.23 -5.62
N GLU A 158 -1.86 -9.16 -6.87
CA GLU A 158 -3.29 -9.08 -7.19
C GLU A 158 -3.92 -10.47 -6.98
N GLN A 159 -4.82 -10.60 -6.00
CA GLN A 159 -5.43 -11.88 -5.65
C GLN A 159 -6.33 -12.43 -6.76
N ALA A 160 -6.88 -11.55 -7.59
CA ALA A 160 -7.66 -11.94 -8.76
C ALA A 160 -6.80 -12.42 -9.94
N SER A 161 -5.46 -12.33 -9.86
CA SER A 161 -4.58 -12.81 -10.93
C SER A 161 -4.56 -14.33 -10.99
N THR A 162 -4.75 -14.86 -12.20
CA THR A 162 -4.74 -16.30 -12.47
C THR A 162 -3.37 -16.95 -12.29
N SER A 163 -2.30 -16.15 -12.39
CA SER A 163 -0.93 -16.60 -12.09
C SER A 163 -0.05 -15.43 -11.65
N VAL A 164 0.88 -15.72 -10.75
CA VAL A 164 1.93 -14.79 -10.31
C VAL A 164 3.27 -15.49 -10.51
N GLY A 165 4.02 -15.06 -11.52
CA GLY A 165 5.20 -15.79 -12.01
C GLY A 165 6.32 -15.96 -10.97
N TRP A 166 6.41 -15.05 -10.00
CA TRP A 166 7.44 -15.06 -8.96
C TRP A 166 7.04 -15.77 -7.67
N LEU A 167 5.74 -15.98 -7.41
CA LEU A 167 5.24 -16.42 -6.10
C LEU A 167 5.67 -17.86 -5.74
N ASN A 168 5.73 -18.75 -6.73
CA ASN A 168 6.03 -20.18 -6.52
C ASN A 168 7.51 -20.53 -6.74
N LYS A 169 8.39 -19.53 -6.92
CA LYS A 169 9.81 -19.77 -7.16
C LYS A 169 10.55 -19.89 -5.83
N SER A 170 11.05 -21.08 -5.52
CA SER A 170 11.80 -21.39 -4.30
C SER A 170 13.12 -20.62 -4.13
N LYS A 171 13.61 -19.99 -5.20
CA LYS A 171 14.89 -19.27 -5.21
C LYS A 171 14.81 -17.96 -6.00
N VAL A 172 14.01 -17.02 -5.51
CA VAL A 172 14.20 -15.60 -5.84
C VAL A 172 15.12 -15.08 -4.74
N ALA A 173 16.43 -15.09 -4.99
CA ALA A 173 17.43 -14.80 -3.97
C ALA A 173 17.19 -13.42 -3.33
N PHE A 174 16.64 -13.41 -2.12
CA PHE A 174 17.01 -12.46 -1.07
C PHE A 174 18.36 -12.97 -0.59
N GLN A 175 19.44 -12.53 -1.26
CA GLN A 175 20.78 -12.89 -0.82
C GLN A 175 21.03 -12.12 0.47
N ASP A 176 21.21 -12.86 1.56
CA ASP A 176 21.51 -12.36 2.89
C ASP A 176 22.63 -11.30 2.84
N PHE A 177 22.42 -10.19 3.56
CA PHE A 177 23.41 -9.14 3.79
C PHE A 177 24.49 -9.61 4.77
#